data_AF-B0D4R8-F1
#
_entry.id   AF-B0D4R8-F1
#
_cell.length_a   1.000
_cell.length_b   1.000
_cell.length_c   1.000
_cell.angle_alpha   90.00
_cell.angle_beta   90.00
_cell.angle_gamma   90.00
#
_symmetry.space_group_name_H-M   'P 1'
#
loop_
_entity.id
_entity.type
_entity.pdbx_description
1 polymer ?
#
loop_
_entity_poly.entity_id
_entity_poly.type
_entity_poly.pdbx_seq_one_letter_code
_entity_poly.pdbx_strand_id
1 'polypeptide(L)'
;MLTSARRLTLVLGALLLVGVLSFLYVKPAKLASLYNLVPSSESQEKPSSPKYRDSTLGSWIPSPARASDADVWGMPLTCSPDFSPAAGGPDGRDKEAEAQERGRHVASWEWVLQDGKPPIPWDTEAFIERALKSRGGFVFIGDSVMVQMLTGLAHFVGQHAGDWPRTVVEEVLLEDNGIFVTTSYVTLHPENQLFAKLLAKPSLAGVPRSRFSRPVITSYRSDDLITQKELNATFLMAGLEEPVNMNNHRAMGEWRQGLKNYSMEESWEGELDTIVFANTGPHWSPAHMWPAKDRVLLKAYQIMLDKVYDFLVNSPLPTLTFFRATSPAHQHCNNHSAPITLTSSAAINPAPEEHLFGWHLFPEYNRMARELFGSSKHNNTRYFDIWPLSVVRPDAHIGWHNNDFDCLHWCSPSVTECWR
;
A
#
# COMPACT_ATOMS: atom_id res chain seq x y z
N MET A 1 58.47 12.35 29.49
CA MET A 1 57.87 10.97 29.65
C MET A 1 56.46 11.07 30.26
N LEU A 2 55.55 11.59 29.37
CA LEU A 2 54.12 11.80 29.69
C LEU A 2 53.47 10.49 30.19
N THR A 3 53.16 10.39 31.50
CA THR A 3 52.51 9.31 32.26
C THR A 3 51.35 8.70 31.45
N SER A 4 51.39 7.46 31.15
CA SER A 4 50.43 6.52 30.53
C SER A 4 48.99 7.01 30.67
N ALA A 5 48.69 7.88 31.59
CA ALA A 5 47.30 8.37 31.77
C ALA A 5 47.05 9.62 30.92
N ARG A 6 48.05 10.27 30.57
CA ARG A 6 47.91 11.48 29.73
C ARG A 6 47.93 11.13 28.24
N ARG A 7 48.42 9.93 27.93
CA ARG A 7 48.41 9.44 26.53
C ARG A 7 47.07 8.81 26.18
N LEU A 8 46.39 8.36 27.20
CA LEU A 8 45.06 7.77 26.96
C LEU A 8 43.99 8.86 26.83
N THR A 9 44.17 9.92 27.50
CA THR A 9 43.18 11.02 27.40
C THR A 9 43.35 11.79 26.08
N LEU A 10 44.51 11.76 25.61
CA LEU A 10 44.73 12.48 24.32
C LEU A 10 44.28 11.62 23.15
N VAL A 11 44.35 10.32 23.37
CA VAL A 11 43.89 9.42 22.29
C VAL A 11 42.36 9.39 22.26
N LEU A 12 41.81 9.47 23.42
CA LEU A 12 40.33 9.45 23.44
C LEU A 12 39.76 10.79 22.97
N GLY A 13 40.52 11.84 23.27
CA GLY A 13 40.07 13.17 22.79
C GLY A 13 40.23 13.29 21.26
N ALA A 14 41.24 12.66 20.74
CA ALA A 14 41.46 12.73 19.28
C ALA A 14 40.46 11.83 18.54
N LEU A 15 40.02 10.76 19.18
CA LEU A 15 39.02 9.88 18.52
C LEU A 15 37.63 10.49 18.56
N LEU A 16 37.40 11.23 19.60
CA LEU A 16 36.08 11.89 19.68
C LEU A 16 36.01 13.08 18.71
N LEU A 17 37.11 13.70 18.54
CA LEU A 17 37.14 14.84 17.59
C LEU A 17 37.06 14.34 16.14
N VAL A 18 37.65 13.18 15.86
CA VAL A 18 37.54 12.60 14.50
C VAL A 18 36.11 12.10 14.26
N GLY A 19 35.45 11.63 15.30
CA GLY A 19 34.05 11.20 15.18
C GLY A 19 33.10 12.38 14.93
N VAL A 20 33.41 13.51 15.58
CA VAL A 20 32.52 14.68 15.43
C VAL A 20 32.77 15.35 14.07
N LEU A 21 34.06 15.32 13.66
CA LEU A 21 34.36 15.97 12.37
C LEU A 21 33.91 15.08 11.21
N SER A 22 33.90 13.76 11.38
CA SER A 22 33.34 12.83 10.37
C SER A 22 31.82 12.95 10.28
N PHE A 23 31.18 13.31 11.39
CA PHE A 23 29.71 13.50 11.39
C PHE A 23 29.34 14.86 10.80
N LEU A 24 30.21 15.84 10.95
CA LEU A 24 29.86 17.19 10.45
C LEU A 24 30.27 17.31 8.99
N TYR A 25 31.12 16.35 8.45
CA TYR A 25 31.61 16.55 7.07
C TYR A 25 31.05 15.46 6.16
N VAL A 26 30.22 14.60 6.81
CA VAL A 26 29.48 13.69 5.92
C VAL A 26 28.34 14.47 5.24
N LYS A 27 28.53 14.84 3.99
CA LYS A 27 27.57 15.55 3.11
C LYS A 27 26.14 15.01 3.30
N PRO A 28 25.16 15.79 3.77
CA PRO A 28 23.75 15.41 3.90
C PRO A 28 23.29 14.51 2.75
N ALA A 29 24.00 14.39 1.65
CA ALA A 29 23.60 13.53 0.51
C ALA A 29 23.97 12.06 0.78
N LYS A 30 24.88 11.82 1.70
CA LYS A 30 25.21 10.42 2.09
C LYS A 30 24.32 9.93 3.24
N LEU A 31 23.70 10.85 4.02
CA LEU A 31 22.66 10.46 5.00
C LEU A 31 21.31 10.21 4.31
N ALA A 32 21.06 10.84 3.20
CA ALA A 32 19.89 10.57 2.34
C ALA A 32 20.05 9.23 1.60
N SER A 33 21.27 8.82 1.36
CA SER A 33 21.58 7.50 0.76
C SER A 33 21.47 6.38 1.80
N LEU A 34 21.69 6.70 3.14
CA LEU A 34 21.45 5.71 4.22
C LEU A 34 19.96 5.51 4.46
N TYR A 35 19.13 6.44 3.87
CA TYR A 35 17.65 6.31 3.92
C TYR A 35 17.10 6.05 2.51
N ASN A 36 17.92 5.40 1.63
CA ASN A 36 17.48 4.99 0.28
C ASN A 36 16.50 6.01 -0.34
N LEU A 37 16.58 7.30 -0.06
CA LEU A 37 15.62 8.26 -0.68
C LEU A 37 16.19 8.74 -2.02
N VAL A 38 17.51 8.10 -2.45
CA VAL A 38 18.00 8.45 -3.80
C VAL A 38 18.82 7.26 -4.32
N PRO A 39 18.36 6.45 -5.29
CA PRO A 39 19.16 5.34 -5.83
C PRO A 39 20.61 5.79 -6.15
N SER A 40 21.69 5.30 -5.33
CA SER A 40 23.14 5.41 -5.54
C SER A 40 23.52 5.11 -7.00
N SER A 41 23.69 6.16 -7.81
CA SER A 41 24.17 6.28 -9.21
C SER A 41 25.53 5.59 -9.38
N GLU A 42 25.98 4.61 -8.50
CA GLU A 42 27.39 4.27 -8.83
C GLU A 42 27.54 2.74 -8.91
N SER A 43 26.52 2.02 -9.57
CA SER A 43 26.91 0.71 -10.14
C SER A 43 25.86 0.25 -11.16
N GLN A 44 25.56 1.05 -12.21
CA GLN A 44 24.56 0.47 -13.15
C GLN A 44 25.22 0.22 -14.51
N GLU A 45 26.01 -0.86 -14.71
CA GLU A 45 25.94 -1.53 -16.03
C GLU A 45 24.71 -1.09 -16.83
N LYS A 46 24.83 -0.05 -17.71
CA LYS A 46 23.84 0.46 -18.68
C LYS A 46 22.76 -0.59 -18.98
N PRO A 47 21.76 -0.79 -18.11
CA PRO A 47 20.61 -1.67 -18.42
C PRO A 47 19.85 -1.20 -19.67
N SER A 48 20.03 -1.85 -20.86
CA SER A 48 19.00 -1.82 -21.93
C SER A 48 17.74 -1.07 -21.46
N SER A 49 17.68 0.24 -21.67
CA SER A 49 16.47 1.04 -21.40
C SER A 49 15.25 0.15 -21.17
N PRO A 50 14.81 0.06 -19.90
CA PRO A 50 13.64 -0.77 -19.60
C PRO A 50 12.53 -0.60 -20.64
N LYS A 51 12.18 -1.73 -21.31
CA LYS A 51 11.02 -1.81 -22.22
C LYS A 51 9.79 -1.10 -21.64
N TYR A 52 9.86 -0.79 -20.21
CA TYR A 52 8.67 -0.12 -19.63
C TYR A 52 9.11 0.98 -18.67
N ARG A 53 8.31 2.12 -18.73
CA ARG A 53 8.58 3.28 -17.84
C ARG A 53 8.25 2.91 -16.38
N ASP A 54 9.17 3.22 -15.49
CA ASP A 54 8.82 3.03 -14.06
C ASP A 54 7.69 3.99 -13.64
N SER A 55 6.55 3.39 -13.40
CA SER A 55 5.35 4.22 -13.18
C SER A 55 5.33 4.76 -11.73
N THR A 56 6.36 4.41 -10.99
CA THR A 56 6.33 4.88 -9.59
C THR A 56 7.23 6.11 -9.41
N LEU A 57 7.91 6.46 -10.45
CA LEU A 57 8.76 7.67 -10.36
C LEU A 57 8.13 8.81 -11.14
N GLY A 58 8.00 9.89 -10.42
CA GLY A 58 7.38 11.06 -11.07
C GLY A 58 7.09 12.15 -10.03
N SER A 59 6.12 13.00 -10.48
CA SER A 59 5.77 14.11 -9.55
C SER A 59 4.28 14.47 -9.71
N TRP A 60 3.73 15.07 -8.65
CA TRP A 60 2.31 15.51 -8.69
C TRP A 60 2.22 16.92 -9.30
N ILE A 61 1.32 16.99 -10.29
CA ILE A 61 1.07 18.34 -10.85
C ILE A 61 -0.42 18.68 -10.70
N PRO A 62 -0.68 19.96 -10.62
CA PRO A 62 -2.09 20.37 -10.52
C PRO A 62 -2.90 19.93 -11.75
N SER A 63 -4.13 19.46 -11.45
CA SER A 63 -5.05 19.04 -12.53
C SER A 63 -6.49 19.38 -12.13
N PRO A 64 -6.88 20.62 -12.42
CA PRO A 64 -8.22 21.07 -11.99
C PRO A 64 -9.33 20.23 -12.65
N ALA A 65 -9.00 19.67 -13.79
CA ALA A 65 -10.04 18.85 -14.48
C ALA A 65 -10.42 17.62 -13.64
N ARG A 66 -9.50 17.22 -12.74
CA ARG A 66 -9.77 16.01 -11.94
C ARG A 66 -10.63 16.34 -10.71
N ALA A 67 -10.76 17.57 -10.46
CA ALA A 67 -11.59 17.94 -9.30
C ALA A 67 -13.01 17.39 -9.43
N SER A 68 -13.45 17.33 -10.69
CA SER A 68 -14.85 16.90 -10.89
C SER A 68 -14.99 15.39 -10.65
N ASP A 69 -13.78 14.67 -10.74
CA ASP A 69 -13.86 13.23 -10.42
C ASP A 69 -14.40 13.00 -9.00
N ALA A 70 -14.02 13.91 -8.12
CA ALA A 70 -14.55 13.77 -6.73
C ALA A 70 -16.08 13.84 -6.71
N ASP A 71 -16.64 14.62 -7.55
CA ASP A 71 -18.12 14.75 -7.56
C ASP A 71 -18.77 13.50 -8.14
N VAL A 72 -18.09 12.93 -9.12
CA VAL A 72 -18.66 11.75 -9.78
C VAL A 72 -18.63 10.55 -8.82
N TRP A 73 -17.65 10.55 -7.98
CA TRP A 73 -17.52 9.38 -7.10
C TRP A 73 -18.46 9.49 -5.91
N GLY A 74 -19.17 10.66 -5.80
CA GLY A 74 -20.12 10.81 -4.67
C GLY A 74 -19.48 10.43 -3.34
N MET A 75 -17.97 10.37 -3.31
CA MET A 75 -17.29 9.84 -2.11
C MET A 75 -16.43 10.94 -1.47
N PRO A 76 -16.89 12.23 -1.61
CA PRO A 76 -16.17 13.21 -0.79
C PRO A 76 -16.34 12.92 0.71
N LEU A 77 -17.04 11.72 1.09
CA LEU A 77 -17.31 11.51 2.53
C LEU A 77 -16.15 10.79 3.20
N THR A 78 -15.14 10.37 2.31
CA THR A 78 -14.02 9.74 3.04
C THR A 78 -12.97 10.78 3.42
N CYS A 79 -13.29 12.10 2.85
CA CYS A 79 -12.36 13.19 3.23
C CYS A 79 -12.99 14.09 4.31
N SER A 80 -12.46 13.89 5.53
CA SER A 80 -13.03 14.68 6.64
C SER A 80 -12.36 16.07 6.72
N PRO A 81 -13.12 17.03 7.28
CA PRO A 81 -12.51 18.36 7.43
C PRO A 81 -11.22 18.32 8.26
N ASP A 82 -10.40 19.39 8.09
CA ASP A 82 -9.10 19.40 8.79
C ASP A 82 -9.24 20.00 10.20
N PHE A 83 -10.42 19.98 10.80
CA PHE A 83 -10.52 20.52 12.17
C PHE A 83 -11.41 19.60 13.00
N SER A 84 -11.11 19.69 14.50
CA SER A 84 -11.98 18.95 15.44
C SER A 84 -13.31 19.68 15.66
N PRO A 85 -14.41 18.95 15.62
CA PRO A 85 -15.71 19.58 15.93
C PRO A 85 -15.74 20.18 17.35
N ALA A 86 -14.88 19.66 18.32
CA ALA A 86 -14.81 20.13 19.72
C ALA A 86 -13.97 21.41 19.84
N ALA A 87 -13.03 21.67 18.85
CA ALA A 87 -12.28 22.94 18.80
C ALA A 87 -13.13 24.07 18.24
N GLY A 88 -14.47 23.92 18.35
CA GLY A 88 -15.55 24.94 18.33
C GLY A 88 -15.00 26.35 18.11
N GLY A 89 -14.64 26.78 17.09
CA GLY A 89 -15.00 28.22 17.13
C GLY A 89 -16.51 28.43 17.00
N PRO A 90 -17.14 29.45 17.74
CA PRO A 90 -18.60 29.53 17.75
C PRO A 90 -19.20 29.31 16.35
N ASP A 91 -20.25 28.25 15.61
CA ASP A 91 -21.54 28.68 14.98
C ASP A 91 -21.49 28.44 13.47
N GLY A 92 -21.80 27.20 12.69
CA GLY A 92 -22.35 27.46 11.33
C GLY A 92 -21.45 26.88 10.24
N ARG A 93 -20.26 26.07 10.59
CA ARG A 93 -19.46 25.52 9.48
C ARG A 93 -20.06 24.20 9.00
N ASP A 94 -20.24 24.19 7.77
CA ASP A 94 -20.89 23.04 7.10
C ASP A 94 -19.85 21.96 6.80
N LYS A 95 -19.78 20.94 7.63
CA LYS A 95 -18.79 19.84 7.53
C LYS A 95 -18.84 19.18 6.15
N GLU A 96 -19.97 19.00 5.79
CA GLU A 96 -20.12 18.32 4.49
C GLU A 96 -19.55 19.19 3.35
N ALA A 97 -19.97 20.47 3.39
CA ALA A 97 -19.45 21.36 2.34
C ALA A 97 -17.92 21.46 2.39
N GLU A 98 -17.35 21.45 3.50
CA GLU A 98 -15.88 21.56 3.60
C GLU A 98 -15.21 20.24 3.19
N ALA A 99 -15.79 19.17 3.70
CA ALA A 99 -15.26 17.88 3.22
C ALA A 99 -15.31 17.78 1.69
N GLN A 100 -16.38 18.24 1.16
CA GLN A 100 -16.48 18.23 -0.30
C GLN A 100 -15.41 19.11 -0.95
N GLU A 101 -15.26 20.26 -0.41
CA GLU A 101 -14.25 21.16 -0.98
C GLU A 101 -12.84 20.56 -0.84
N ARG A 102 -12.61 20.06 0.30
CA ARG A 102 -11.28 19.45 0.48
C ARG A 102 -11.11 18.26 -0.47
N GLY A 103 -12.10 17.37 -0.46
CA GLY A 103 -12.04 16.25 -1.42
C GLY A 103 -11.72 16.71 -2.84
N ARG A 104 -12.37 17.78 -3.33
CA ARG A 104 -12.08 18.29 -4.69
C ARG A 104 -10.63 18.78 -4.81
N HIS A 105 -10.24 19.43 -3.73
CA HIS A 105 -8.85 19.94 -3.78
C HIS A 105 -7.85 18.78 -3.84
N VAL A 106 -8.10 17.78 -3.04
CA VAL A 106 -7.18 16.62 -3.05
C VAL A 106 -7.24 15.92 -4.40
N ALA A 107 -8.35 15.83 -5.03
CA ALA A 107 -8.51 15.12 -6.33
C ALA A 107 -7.92 15.94 -7.47
N SER A 108 -7.50 17.19 -7.18
CA SER A 108 -7.12 18.08 -8.30
C SER A 108 -5.62 17.93 -8.58
N TRP A 109 -5.10 16.72 -8.17
CA TRP A 109 -3.68 16.50 -8.50
C TRP A 109 -3.56 15.23 -9.34
N GLU A 110 -2.53 15.30 -10.16
CA GLU A 110 -2.29 14.15 -11.07
C GLU A 110 -0.82 13.76 -11.04
N TRP A 111 -0.64 12.44 -11.05
CA TRP A 111 0.75 11.94 -11.08
C TRP A 111 1.27 11.90 -12.53
N VAL A 112 2.47 12.49 -12.67
CA VAL A 112 3.07 12.44 -14.02
C VAL A 112 4.44 11.74 -13.89
N LEU A 113 4.74 11.01 -14.89
CA LEU A 113 5.95 10.18 -14.82
C LEU A 113 7.19 11.07 -15.02
N GLN A 114 8.34 10.50 -14.78
CA GLN A 114 9.61 11.27 -14.76
C GLN A 114 9.85 11.96 -16.10
N ASP A 115 9.29 11.38 -17.08
CA ASP A 115 9.50 12.02 -18.40
C ASP A 115 8.42 13.08 -18.69
N GLY A 116 7.58 13.27 -17.73
CA GLY A 116 6.62 14.39 -17.88
C GLY A 116 5.30 13.91 -18.50
N LYS A 117 5.23 12.66 -18.82
CA LYS A 117 3.99 12.16 -19.45
C LYS A 117 3.10 11.50 -18.41
N PRO A 118 1.75 11.52 -18.70
CA PRO A 118 0.84 10.83 -17.77
C PRO A 118 0.96 9.31 -17.88
N PRO A 119 0.50 8.62 -16.75
CA PRO A 119 0.41 7.16 -16.91
C PRO A 119 -0.60 6.76 -17.99
N ILE A 120 -0.44 5.49 -18.42
CA ILE A 120 -1.39 5.00 -19.44
C ILE A 120 -2.82 5.10 -18.89
N PRO A 121 -3.67 5.57 -19.84
CA PRO A 121 -5.06 5.76 -19.41
C PRO A 121 -5.71 4.42 -19.01
N TRP A 122 -6.59 4.49 -18.03
CA TRP A 122 -7.31 3.30 -17.53
C TRP A 122 -8.22 2.72 -18.64
N ASP A 123 -8.10 1.37 -18.77
CA ASP A 123 -8.93 0.64 -19.75
C ASP A 123 -9.63 -0.53 -19.05
N THR A 124 -10.91 -0.29 -18.75
CA THR A 124 -11.66 -1.29 -17.95
C THR A 124 -11.79 -2.61 -18.71
N GLU A 125 -12.11 -2.54 -20.01
CA GLU A 125 -12.26 -3.79 -20.79
C GLU A 125 -10.96 -4.61 -20.79
N ALA A 126 -9.80 -3.90 -21.05
CA ALA A 126 -8.52 -4.64 -21.04
C ALA A 126 -8.23 -5.24 -19.67
N PHE A 127 -8.51 -4.49 -18.65
CA PHE A 127 -8.28 -5.00 -17.29
C PHE A 127 -9.10 -6.27 -17.03
N ILE A 128 -10.47 -6.22 -17.37
CA ILE A 128 -11.32 -7.40 -17.08
C ILE A 128 -10.91 -8.56 -18.00
N GLU A 129 -10.58 -8.18 -19.24
CA GLU A 129 -10.11 -9.27 -20.14
C GLU A 129 -8.88 -9.96 -19.53
N ARG A 130 -7.90 -9.17 -19.04
CA ARG A 130 -6.72 -9.78 -18.39
C ARG A 130 -7.13 -10.63 -17.19
N ALA A 131 -8.04 -10.13 -16.42
CA ALA A 131 -8.46 -10.89 -15.23
C ALA A 131 -9.09 -12.23 -15.61
N LEU A 132 -9.79 -12.27 -16.73
CA LEU A 132 -10.52 -13.50 -17.11
C LEU A 132 -9.53 -14.55 -17.67
N LYS A 133 -8.35 -14.14 -17.97
CA LYS A 133 -7.40 -15.09 -18.58
C LYS A 133 -6.67 -15.88 -17.49
N SER A 134 -7.07 -15.69 -16.25
CA SER A 134 -6.50 -16.52 -15.16
C SER A 134 -7.62 -17.04 -14.27
N ARG A 135 -7.30 -18.07 -13.55
CA ARG A 135 -8.35 -18.69 -12.69
C ARG A 135 -8.66 -17.79 -11.50
N GLY A 136 -7.66 -17.00 -11.15
CA GLY A 136 -7.87 -16.23 -9.89
C GLY A 136 -8.16 -14.75 -10.19
N GLY A 137 -7.97 -14.34 -11.52
CA GLY A 137 -8.08 -12.88 -11.79
C GLY A 137 -7.08 -12.08 -10.96
N PHE A 138 -7.58 -11.00 -10.29
CA PHE A 138 -6.73 -10.17 -9.41
C PHE A 138 -7.11 -10.45 -7.96
N VAL A 139 -6.06 -10.81 -7.19
CA VAL A 139 -6.34 -11.10 -5.78
C VAL A 139 -5.57 -10.09 -4.91
N PHE A 140 -6.33 -9.45 -3.99
CA PHE A 140 -5.71 -8.45 -3.10
C PHE A 140 -5.78 -8.97 -1.66
N ILE A 141 -4.56 -8.97 -1.06
CA ILE A 141 -4.44 -9.48 0.31
C ILE A 141 -3.77 -8.40 1.18
N GLY A 142 -4.52 -7.98 2.18
CA GLY A 142 -3.73 -7.02 2.99
C GLY A 142 -4.64 -6.32 4.00
N ASP A 143 -4.15 -5.24 4.49
CA ASP A 143 -4.81 -4.53 5.61
C ASP A 143 -5.78 -3.47 5.09
N SER A 144 -6.20 -2.61 6.00
CA SER A 144 -7.27 -1.64 5.65
C SER A 144 -6.82 -0.67 4.54
N VAL A 145 -5.52 -0.40 4.42
CA VAL A 145 -5.07 0.54 3.36
C VAL A 145 -5.11 -0.17 2.00
N MET A 146 -4.79 -1.52 1.97
CA MET A 146 -5.00 -2.28 0.72
C MET A 146 -6.47 -2.27 0.30
N VAL A 147 -7.36 -2.32 1.31
CA VAL A 147 -8.80 -2.29 0.98
C VAL A 147 -9.16 -0.93 0.36
N GLN A 148 -8.47 0.20 0.79
CA GLN A 148 -8.79 1.50 0.15
C GLN A 148 -8.38 1.48 -1.33
N MET A 149 -7.25 0.79 -1.60
CA MET A 149 -6.88 0.67 -3.03
C MET A 149 -7.94 -0.11 -3.81
N LEU A 150 -8.45 -1.14 -3.18
CA LEU A 150 -9.46 -1.96 -3.86
C LEU A 150 -10.75 -1.17 -4.07
N THR A 151 -11.13 -0.46 -3.02
CA THR A 151 -12.37 0.33 -3.18
C THR A 151 -12.24 1.30 -4.36
N GLY A 152 -11.05 1.90 -4.48
CA GLY A 152 -10.84 2.77 -5.66
C GLY A 152 -10.96 1.99 -6.98
N LEU A 153 -10.31 0.85 -6.99
CA LEU A 153 -10.35 0.03 -8.22
C LEU A 153 -11.78 -0.43 -8.54
N ALA A 154 -12.51 -0.90 -7.55
CA ALA A 154 -13.90 -1.31 -7.77
C ALA A 154 -14.74 -0.17 -8.37
N HIS A 155 -14.44 1.00 -7.90
CA HIS A 155 -15.17 2.14 -8.48
C HIS A 155 -14.85 2.30 -9.99
N PHE A 156 -13.59 2.09 -10.37
CA PHE A 156 -13.22 2.25 -11.78
C PHE A 156 -13.84 1.13 -12.64
N VAL A 157 -13.86 0.04 -11.99
CA VAL A 157 -14.47 -1.05 -12.78
C VAL A 157 -15.97 -0.81 -12.94
N GLY A 158 -16.53 -0.11 -11.97
CA GLY A 158 -18.00 0.10 -11.96
C GLY A 158 -18.39 1.36 -12.70
N GLN A 159 -17.38 2.37 -12.89
CA GLN A 159 -17.78 3.71 -13.40
C GLN A 159 -17.13 3.94 -14.76
N HIS A 160 -17.43 3.22 -15.82
CA HIS A 160 -16.98 3.52 -17.19
C HIS A 160 -17.77 4.69 -17.78
N ALA A 161 -16.95 5.85 -18.25
CA ALA A 161 -17.46 6.98 -19.09
C ALA A 161 -18.46 6.49 -20.14
N GLY A 162 -19.80 6.33 -19.77
CA GLY A 162 -20.98 5.96 -20.58
C GLY A 162 -22.12 5.47 -19.69
N ASP A 163 -23.49 5.46 -20.30
CA ASP A 163 -24.78 4.97 -19.76
C ASP A 163 -24.65 3.56 -19.18
N TRP A 164 -23.51 3.17 -18.48
CA TRP A 164 -23.63 1.75 -18.08
C TRP A 164 -23.65 1.66 -16.54
N PRO A 165 -24.73 1.37 -15.95
CA PRO A 165 -24.74 1.25 -14.49
C PRO A 165 -23.80 0.12 -14.01
N ARG A 166 -23.06 0.34 -12.90
CA ARG A 166 -22.59 -0.46 -11.74
C ARG A 166 -22.94 -1.94 -11.90
N THR A 167 -22.80 -2.60 -13.00
CA THR A 167 -23.42 -3.96 -12.99
C THR A 167 -22.38 -4.99 -12.59
N VAL A 168 -21.43 -4.55 -11.70
CA VAL A 168 -20.66 -5.65 -11.06
C VAL A 168 -21.37 -6.09 -9.77
N VAL A 169 -21.35 -7.41 -9.56
CA VAL A 169 -21.90 -7.94 -8.30
C VAL A 169 -20.79 -8.01 -7.25
N GLU A 170 -21.12 -7.18 -6.15
CA GLU A 170 -20.14 -7.24 -5.04
C GLU A 170 -20.71 -8.08 -3.88
N GLU A 171 -19.93 -9.10 -3.56
CA GLU A 171 -20.25 -9.88 -2.35
C GLU A 171 -19.18 -9.69 -1.27
N VAL A 172 -19.77 -9.47 0.00
CA VAL A 172 -18.79 -9.19 1.09
C VAL A 172 -19.09 -10.15 2.24
N LEU A 173 -18.03 -10.73 2.70
CA LEU A 173 -18.17 -11.51 3.94
C LEU A 173 -17.63 -10.72 5.14
N LEU A 174 -18.55 -10.74 6.21
CA LEU A 174 -18.19 -9.87 7.35
C LEU A 174 -17.87 -10.74 8.56
N GLU A 175 -16.87 -10.30 9.41
CA GLU A 175 -16.62 -10.89 10.75
C GLU A 175 -17.04 -9.93 11.86
N ASP A 176 -17.03 -10.51 13.21
CA ASP A 176 -17.25 -9.72 14.44
C ASP A 176 -18.61 -9.03 14.41
N ASN A 177 -19.59 -9.94 14.12
CA ASN A 177 -21.00 -9.47 14.15
C ASN A 177 -21.28 -8.50 13.01
N GLY A 178 -20.54 -8.65 11.95
CA GLY A 178 -20.92 -7.88 10.74
C GLY A 178 -20.19 -6.53 10.65
N ILE A 179 -19.08 -6.46 11.42
CA ILE A 179 -18.49 -5.10 11.46
C ILE A 179 -17.28 -5.05 10.52
N PHE A 180 -16.64 -6.16 10.33
CA PHE A 180 -15.39 -6.01 9.56
C PHE A 180 -15.46 -6.91 8.32
N VAL A 181 -15.02 -6.25 7.20
CA VAL A 181 -15.01 -7.04 5.94
C VAL A 181 -13.79 -7.98 5.95
N THR A 182 -14.03 -9.22 5.69
CA THR A 182 -12.89 -10.17 5.65
C THR A 182 -12.61 -10.60 4.20
N THR A 183 -13.69 -10.64 3.46
CA THR A 183 -13.49 -11.01 2.05
C THR A 183 -14.50 -10.27 1.18
N SER A 184 -14.00 -9.89 0.01
CA SER A 184 -14.92 -9.28 -0.95
C SER A 184 -14.65 -9.81 -2.36
N TYR A 185 -15.77 -9.97 -3.11
CA TYR A 185 -15.67 -10.48 -4.49
C TYR A 185 -16.34 -9.48 -5.45
N VAL A 186 -15.58 -9.28 -6.57
CA VAL A 186 -16.20 -8.45 -7.62
C VAL A 186 -16.32 -9.31 -8.88
N THR A 187 -17.65 -9.47 -9.28
CA THR A 187 -17.92 -10.28 -10.49
C THR A 187 -18.66 -9.44 -11.54
N LEU A 188 -18.20 -9.74 -12.77
CA LEU A 188 -18.93 -9.04 -13.86
C LEU A 188 -20.32 -9.67 -14.05
N HIS A 189 -21.35 -8.82 -13.93
CA HIS A 189 -22.74 -9.31 -14.06
C HIS A 189 -23.04 -9.65 -15.53
N PRO A 190 -23.78 -10.72 -15.77
CA PRO A 190 -24.08 -11.14 -17.15
C PRO A 190 -24.90 -10.08 -17.90
N GLU A 191 -25.61 -9.22 -17.19
CA GLU A 191 -26.41 -8.20 -17.89
C GLU A 191 -25.55 -6.99 -18.27
N ASN A 192 -24.30 -7.14 -17.84
CA ASN A 192 -23.39 -6.05 -18.22
C ASN A 192 -23.07 -6.12 -19.71
N GLN A 193 -23.14 -4.99 -20.46
CA GLN A 193 -22.91 -4.99 -21.92
C GLN A 193 -21.51 -5.51 -22.25
N LEU A 194 -20.53 -5.28 -21.29
CA LEU A 194 -19.16 -5.76 -21.53
C LEU A 194 -19.10 -7.29 -21.51
N PHE A 195 -20.06 -7.81 -20.76
CA PHE A 195 -20.03 -9.29 -20.66
C PHE A 195 -20.11 -9.94 -22.04
N ALA A 196 -21.18 -9.56 -22.86
CA ALA A 196 -21.35 -10.19 -24.20
C ALA A 196 -20.16 -9.87 -25.12
N LYS A 197 -19.76 -8.60 -24.93
CA LYS A 197 -18.60 -8.21 -25.76
C LYS A 197 -17.37 -9.07 -25.43
N LEU A 198 -17.05 -9.30 -24.16
CA LEU A 198 -15.85 -10.07 -23.78
C LEU A 198 -16.04 -11.54 -24.18
N LEU A 199 -17.26 -12.03 -24.05
CA LEU A 199 -17.51 -13.43 -24.44
C LEU A 199 -17.19 -13.66 -25.93
N ALA A 200 -17.34 -12.63 -26.75
CA ALA A 200 -17.18 -12.80 -28.20
C ALA A 200 -15.73 -12.50 -28.62
N LYS A 201 -14.82 -12.16 -27.72
CA LYS A 201 -13.48 -11.69 -28.09
C LYS A 201 -12.59 -12.91 -28.40
N PRO A 202 -11.85 -12.80 -29.51
CA PRO A 202 -10.97 -13.93 -29.91
C PRO A 202 -9.88 -14.19 -28.87
N SER A 203 -9.45 -13.11 -28.23
CA SER A 203 -8.38 -13.31 -27.23
C SER A 203 -8.87 -14.14 -26.04
N LEU A 204 -10.21 -14.42 -25.91
CA LEU A 204 -10.72 -15.16 -24.75
C LEU A 204 -11.35 -16.48 -25.21
N ALA A 205 -11.07 -16.92 -26.46
CA ALA A 205 -11.73 -18.11 -27.04
C ALA A 205 -11.31 -19.37 -26.27
N GLY A 206 -10.13 -19.32 -25.58
CA GLY A 206 -9.62 -20.51 -24.85
C GLY A 206 -10.04 -20.48 -23.37
N VAL A 207 -10.68 -19.35 -22.95
CA VAL A 207 -11.10 -19.25 -21.52
C VAL A 207 -12.44 -19.97 -21.35
N PRO A 208 -12.51 -20.92 -20.34
CA PRO A 208 -13.78 -21.63 -20.09
C PRO A 208 -14.92 -20.65 -19.75
N ARG A 209 -16.08 -21.08 -20.19
CA ARG A 209 -17.24 -20.16 -19.99
C ARG A 209 -17.54 -20.00 -18.49
N SER A 210 -17.28 -21.12 -17.78
CA SER A 210 -17.56 -21.01 -16.33
C SER A 210 -16.73 -19.90 -15.67
N ARG A 211 -15.58 -19.50 -16.25
CA ARG A 211 -14.73 -18.44 -15.68
C ARG A 211 -15.43 -17.09 -15.67
N PHE A 212 -16.40 -16.84 -16.54
CA PHE A 212 -17.08 -15.53 -16.62
C PHE A 212 -18.05 -15.36 -15.46
N SER A 213 -18.31 -16.44 -14.80
CA SER A 213 -19.23 -16.31 -13.65
C SER A 213 -18.45 -16.20 -12.33
N ARG A 214 -17.20 -16.13 -12.43
CA ARG A 214 -16.39 -16.04 -11.20
C ARG A 214 -15.81 -14.63 -11.05
N PRO A 215 -15.29 -14.37 -9.80
CA PRO A 215 -14.84 -13.00 -9.52
C PRO A 215 -13.60 -12.63 -10.35
N VAL A 216 -13.63 -11.38 -10.87
CA VAL A 216 -12.42 -10.85 -11.55
C VAL A 216 -11.51 -10.15 -10.54
N ILE A 217 -12.11 -9.82 -9.35
CA ILE A 217 -11.32 -9.26 -8.24
C ILE A 217 -11.75 -9.96 -6.94
N THR A 218 -10.75 -10.41 -6.25
CA THR A 218 -11.00 -10.94 -4.90
C THR A 218 -10.10 -10.24 -3.88
N SER A 219 -10.70 -9.93 -2.75
CA SER A 219 -9.88 -9.31 -1.69
C SER A 219 -10.05 -10.08 -0.39
N TYR A 220 -8.90 -10.32 0.18
CA TYR A 220 -8.90 -10.87 1.55
C TYR A 220 -8.29 -9.85 2.53
N ARG A 221 -9.16 -9.43 3.54
CA ARG A 221 -8.56 -8.53 4.55
C ARG A 221 -7.82 -9.38 5.59
N SER A 222 -6.50 -9.23 5.48
CA SER A 222 -5.59 -9.88 6.45
C SER A 222 -4.53 -8.88 6.93
N ASP A 223 -4.81 -8.41 8.17
CA ASP A 223 -4.02 -7.24 8.63
C ASP A 223 -2.56 -7.65 8.88
N ASP A 224 -2.32 -8.94 9.21
CA ASP A 224 -0.93 -9.33 9.56
C ASP A 224 -0.44 -10.42 8.60
N LEU A 225 -1.36 -10.89 7.68
CA LEU A 225 -1.06 -11.88 6.62
C LEU A 225 -0.83 -13.26 7.21
N ILE A 226 -0.86 -13.40 8.53
CA ILE A 226 -0.71 -14.74 9.13
C ILE A 226 -1.85 -14.93 10.13
N THR A 227 -2.08 -16.23 10.49
CA THR A 227 -3.15 -16.51 11.47
C THR A 227 -2.74 -16.09 12.88
N GLN A 228 -3.73 -16.11 13.70
CA GLN A 228 -3.42 -15.75 15.09
C GLN A 228 -2.42 -16.74 15.70
N LYS A 229 -2.73 -18.01 15.47
CA LYS A 229 -1.79 -19.02 16.00
C LYS A 229 -0.36 -18.78 15.48
N GLU A 230 -0.21 -18.42 14.28
CA GLU A 230 1.13 -18.16 13.70
C GLU A 230 1.73 -16.87 14.28
N LEU A 231 0.87 -15.96 14.50
CA LEU A 231 1.40 -14.68 15.04
C LEU A 231 2.08 -14.90 16.38
N ASN A 232 1.45 -15.62 17.28
CA ASN A 232 2.09 -15.87 18.59
C ASN A 232 3.41 -16.63 18.43
N ALA A 233 3.35 -17.62 17.59
CA ALA A 233 4.60 -18.38 17.36
C ALA A 233 5.70 -17.48 16.78
N THR A 234 5.33 -16.64 15.87
CA THR A 234 6.31 -15.72 15.27
C THR A 234 6.95 -14.81 16.34
N PHE A 235 6.19 -14.34 17.26
CA PHE A 235 6.77 -13.41 18.24
C PHE A 235 7.59 -14.19 19.29
N LEU A 236 7.15 -15.38 19.57
CA LEU A 236 8.02 -16.19 20.45
C LEU A 236 9.38 -16.44 19.79
N MET A 237 9.35 -16.69 18.52
CA MET A 237 10.63 -16.89 17.80
C MET A 237 11.45 -15.61 17.76
N ALA A 238 10.74 -14.55 17.86
CA ALA A 238 11.46 -13.26 17.74
C ALA A 238 11.98 -12.80 19.10
N GLY A 239 11.64 -13.70 20.12
CA GLY A 239 12.28 -13.40 21.42
C GLY A 239 11.30 -12.79 22.42
N LEU A 240 10.02 -12.76 22.05
CA LEU A 240 9.07 -12.21 23.03
C LEU A 240 8.72 -13.29 24.06
N GLU A 241 8.88 -12.95 25.29
CA GLU A 241 8.69 -13.97 26.36
C GLU A 241 7.22 -14.10 26.72
N GLU A 242 6.52 -13.04 26.41
CA GLU A 242 5.08 -13.10 26.71
C GLU A 242 4.26 -13.00 25.41
N PRO A 243 3.06 -13.59 25.51
CA PRO A 243 2.25 -13.52 24.29
C PRO A 243 1.79 -12.08 24.00
N VAL A 244 1.53 -11.87 22.69
CA VAL A 244 1.06 -10.53 22.28
C VAL A 244 -0.38 -10.33 22.78
N ASN A 245 -0.55 -9.13 23.25
CA ASN A 245 -1.93 -8.76 23.61
C ASN A 245 -2.85 -8.76 22.38
N MET A 246 -3.99 -9.46 22.59
CA MET A 246 -4.86 -9.63 21.39
C MET A 246 -6.14 -8.81 21.56
N ASN A 247 -6.05 -7.74 22.24
CA ASN A 247 -7.32 -7.02 22.53
C ASN A 247 -7.71 -6.14 21.35
N ASN A 248 -6.78 -5.94 20.46
CA ASN A 248 -7.19 -5.13 19.30
C ASN A 248 -7.63 -6.04 18.13
N HIS A 249 -8.77 -5.58 17.60
CA HIS A 249 -9.30 -6.41 16.48
C HIS A 249 -8.28 -6.50 15.33
N ARG A 250 -8.34 -7.79 14.63
CA ARG A 250 -7.50 -8.02 13.44
C ARG A 250 -8.26 -8.90 12.44
N ALA A 251 -8.27 -8.28 11.34
CA ALA A 251 -8.95 -9.13 10.34
C ALA A 251 -8.01 -10.25 9.87
N MET A 252 -8.56 -11.47 9.79
CA MET A 252 -7.70 -12.64 9.45
C MET A 252 -8.34 -13.40 8.28
N GLY A 253 -8.55 -12.63 7.23
CA GLY A 253 -9.12 -13.33 6.05
C GLY A 253 -8.29 -14.56 5.67
N GLU A 254 -8.97 -15.69 5.23
CA GLU A 254 -8.29 -16.96 4.91
C GLU A 254 -7.80 -16.95 3.45
N TRP A 255 -6.81 -16.16 3.19
CA TRP A 255 -6.42 -15.95 1.77
C TRP A 255 -5.61 -17.15 1.27
N ARG A 256 -4.83 -17.94 2.14
CA ARG A 256 -4.10 -19.12 1.62
C ARG A 256 -5.08 -20.20 1.13
N GLN A 257 -6.05 -20.36 2.00
CA GLN A 257 -7.07 -21.33 1.54
C GLN A 257 -7.77 -20.84 0.26
N GLY A 258 -8.07 -19.55 0.23
CA GLY A 258 -8.69 -19.01 -1.01
C GLY A 258 -7.87 -19.33 -2.26
N LEU A 259 -6.54 -19.15 -2.18
CA LEU A 259 -5.71 -19.45 -3.37
C LEU A 259 -5.69 -20.95 -3.65
N LYS A 260 -5.72 -21.77 -2.60
CA LYS A 260 -5.81 -23.23 -2.83
C LYS A 260 -7.12 -23.60 -3.52
N ASN A 261 -8.15 -22.90 -3.08
CA ASN A 261 -9.43 -23.19 -3.74
C ASN A 261 -9.40 -22.88 -5.24
N TYR A 262 -8.72 -21.79 -5.59
CA TYR A 262 -8.62 -21.51 -7.03
C TYR A 262 -7.83 -22.60 -7.76
N SER A 263 -6.86 -23.15 -7.08
CA SER A 263 -6.01 -24.15 -7.73
C SER A 263 -6.78 -25.44 -8.03
N MET A 264 -7.87 -25.59 -7.37
CA MET A 264 -8.66 -26.82 -7.60
C MET A 264 -9.58 -26.65 -8.81
N GLU A 265 -9.62 -25.43 -9.32
CA GLU A 265 -10.48 -25.21 -10.50
C GLU A 265 -9.76 -25.72 -11.76
N GLU A 266 -10.64 -25.96 -12.84
CA GLU A 266 -10.07 -26.51 -14.09
C GLU A 266 -9.14 -25.50 -14.78
N SER A 267 -7.90 -25.97 -15.13
CA SER A 267 -6.99 -25.11 -15.93
C SER A 267 -7.28 -25.26 -17.42
N TRP A 268 -6.63 -24.30 -18.14
CA TRP A 268 -6.82 -24.39 -19.61
C TRP A 268 -5.54 -23.93 -20.30
N GLU A 269 -5.46 -24.42 -21.58
CA GLU A 269 -4.24 -24.04 -22.35
C GLU A 269 -4.17 -22.51 -22.54
N GLY A 270 -2.99 -22.02 -22.17
CA GLY A 270 -2.79 -20.57 -22.42
C GLY A 270 -3.18 -19.74 -21.20
N GLU A 271 -3.54 -20.44 -20.06
CA GLU A 271 -3.93 -19.68 -18.85
C GLU A 271 -2.76 -18.80 -18.39
N LEU A 272 -3.12 -17.54 -18.07
CA LEU A 272 -2.07 -16.64 -17.53
C LEU A 272 -2.01 -16.72 -16.00
N ASP A 273 -0.94 -16.05 -15.49
CA ASP A 273 -0.77 -16.05 -14.02
C ASP A 273 -1.88 -15.24 -13.35
N THR A 274 -2.32 -15.81 -12.25
CA THR A 274 -3.13 -14.96 -11.34
C THR A 274 -2.27 -13.83 -10.73
N ILE A 275 -2.88 -12.60 -10.77
CA ILE A 275 -2.10 -11.47 -10.22
C ILE A 275 -2.50 -11.25 -8.75
N VAL A 276 -1.42 -11.31 -7.91
CA VAL A 276 -1.69 -11.16 -6.47
C VAL A 276 -0.98 -9.91 -5.95
N PHE A 277 -1.79 -9.11 -5.26
CA PHE A 277 -1.18 -7.99 -4.49
C PHE A 277 -1.28 -8.27 -2.99
N ALA A 278 -0.12 -8.16 -2.36
CA ALA A 278 -0.15 -8.35 -0.89
C ALA A 278 0.50 -7.16 -0.19
N ASN A 279 -0.07 -6.90 0.98
CA ASN A 279 0.54 -5.81 1.78
C ASN A 279 0.19 -6.00 3.26
N THR A 280 1.09 -5.44 4.08
CA THR A 280 0.78 -5.34 5.52
C THR A 280 1.78 -4.36 6.16
N GLY A 281 1.32 -3.68 7.25
CA GLY A 281 2.31 -2.77 7.88
C GLY A 281 1.68 -2.08 9.10
N PRO A 282 0.60 -1.41 8.89
CA PRO A 282 0.06 -0.52 9.93
C PRO A 282 -0.26 -1.27 11.22
N HIS A 283 -0.53 -2.56 11.06
CA HIS A 283 -0.95 -3.25 12.30
C HIS A 283 0.24 -3.97 12.95
N TRP A 284 1.37 -3.95 12.27
CA TRP A 284 2.62 -4.33 12.96
C TRP A 284 3.20 -3.16 13.74
N SER A 285 2.55 -2.94 14.98
CA SER A 285 2.88 -1.74 15.79
C SER A 285 2.86 -2.10 17.27
N PRO A 286 3.50 -1.27 18.00
CA PRO A 286 3.46 -1.51 19.46
C PRO A 286 2.03 -1.48 20.00
N ALA A 287 1.26 -0.62 19.45
CA ALA A 287 -0.13 -0.53 19.97
C ALA A 287 -0.89 -1.85 19.74
N HIS A 288 -0.56 -2.50 18.68
CA HIS A 288 -1.37 -3.71 18.37
C HIS A 288 -0.63 -4.96 18.86
N MET A 289 0.71 -4.74 19.24
CA MET A 289 1.43 -5.99 19.53
C MET A 289 2.16 -5.86 20.87
N TRP A 290 1.50 -5.16 21.74
CA TRP A 290 2.12 -5.02 23.07
C TRP A 290 2.35 -6.40 23.70
N PRO A 291 3.48 -6.56 24.36
CA PRO A 291 4.48 -5.56 24.76
C PRO A 291 5.67 -5.53 23.78
N ALA A 292 5.47 -6.06 22.60
CA ALA A 292 6.60 -6.09 21.66
C ALA A 292 7.14 -4.68 21.38
N LYS A 293 8.49 -4.59 21.41
CA LYS A 293 9.15 -3.31 21.02
C LYS A 293 9.74 -3.43 19.62
N ASP A 294 10.35 -2.29 19.19
CA ASP A 294 10.71 -2.19 17.76
C ASP A 294 11.60 -3.36 17.34
N ARG A 295 12.58 -3.65 18.24
CA ARG A 295 13.50 -4.72 17.81
C ARG A 295 12.76 -6.05 17.60
N VAL A 296 11.97 -6.44 18.58
CA VAL A 296 11.23 -7.71 18.46
C VAL A 296 10.21 -7.61 17.31
N LEU A 297 9.62 -6.44 17.09
CA LEU A 297 8.63 -6.27 16.01
C LEU A 297 9.30 -6.45 14.64
N LEU A 298 10.44 -5.87 14.47
CA LEU A 298 11.10 -5.97 13.16
C LEU A 298 11.53 -7.41 12.90
N LYS A 299 12.04 -8.04 13.94
CA LYS A 299 12.38 -9.47 13.76
C LYS A 299 11.15 -10.32 13.43
N ALA A 300 10.11 -10.11 14.20
CA ALA A 300 8.87 -10.87 13.90
C ALA A 300 8.34 -10.56 12.50
N TYR A 301 8.37 -9.28 12.15
CA TYR A 301 7.90 -8.91 10.79
C TYR A 301 8.72 -9.67 9.73
N GLN A 302 10.05 -9.72 9.91
CA GLN A 302 10.89 -10.45 8.93
C GLN A 302 10.49 -11.93 8.87
N ILE A 303 10.31 -12.57 10.03
CA ILE A 303 9.89 -13.98 10.04
C ILE A 303 8.56 -14.14 9.27
N MET A 304 7.60 -13.22 9.59
CA MET A 304 6.33 -13.28 8.83
C MET A 304 6.58 -13.12 7.33
N LEU A 305 7.34 -12.14 6.95
CA LEU A 305 7.55 -11.90 5.51
C LEU A 305 8.15 -13.15 4.85
N ASP A 306 9.11 -13.81 5.54
CA ASP A 306 9.71 -15.05 4.97
C ASP A 306 8.64 -16.13 4.77
N LYS A 307 7.78 -16.28 5.71
CA LYS A 307 6.71 -17.30 5.56
C LYS A 307 5.78 -16.98 4.39
N VAL A 308 5.40 -15.69 4.35
CA VAL A 308 4.48 -15.30 3.26
C VAL A 308 5.20 -15.46 1.91
N TYR A 309 6.40 -15.00 1.86
CA TYR A 309 7.17 -15.12 0.61
C TYR A 309 7.28 -16.58 0.20
N ASP A 310 7.62 -17.46 1.15
CA ASP A 310 7.75 -18.89 0.82
C ASP A 310 6.43 -19.46 0.26
N PHE A 311 5.36 -19.08 0.87
CA PHE A 311 4.08 -19.59 0.34
C PHE A 311 3.82 -19.07 -1.08
N LEU A 312 4.00 -17.77 -1.33
CA LEU A 312 3.60 -17.18 -2.63
C LEU A 312 4.54 -17.64 -3.74
N VAL A 313 5.80 -17.91 -3.40
CA VAL A 313 6.70 -18.42 -4.46
C VAL A 313 6.33 -19.86 -4.80
N ASN A 314 5.78 -20.52 -3.74
CA ASN A 314 5.36 -21.91 -4.00
C ASN A 314 3.84 -22.03 -4.07
N SER A 315 3.30 -20.99 -4.64
CA SER A 315 1.83 -20.93 -4.63
C SER A 315 1.25 -22.17 -5.32
N PRO A 316 0.00 -22.58 -4.86
CA PRO A 316 -0.64 -23.78 -5.43
C PRO A 316 -1.14 -23.54 -6.85
N LEU A 317 -1.07 -22.30 -7.34
CA LEU A 317 -1.42 -22.00 -8.74
C LEU A 317 -0.47 -20.94 -9.29
N PRO A 318 -0.31 -20.91 -10.61
CA PRO A 318 0.62 -19.92 -11.18
C PRO A 318 0.20 -18.48 -10.80
N THR A 319 1.23 -17.76 -10.26
CA THR A 319 0.90 -16.37 -9.84
C THR A 319 2.05 -15.44 -10.25
N LEU A 320 1.65 -14.24 -10.55
CA LEU A 320 2.56 -13.08 -10.46
C LEU A 320 2.18 -12.21 -9.26
N THR A 321 3.15 -12.18 -8.34
CA THR A 321 2.80 -11.58 -7.03
C THR A 321 3.55 -10.25 -6.89
N PHE A 322 2.70 -9.27 -6.48
CA PHE A 322 3.29 -7.97 -6.09
C PHE A 322 3.13 -7.73 -4.59
N PHE A 323 4.30 -7.56 -4.00
CA PHE A 323 4.18 -7.04 -2.62
C PHE A 323 4.22 -5.50 -2.62
N ARG A 324 3.14 -4.97 -2.30
CA ARG A 324 3.02 -3.50 -2.33
C ARG A 324 3.65 -2.88 -1.07
N ALA A 325 4.41 -1.86 -1.30
CA ALA A 325 5.03 -1.15 -0.15
C ALA A 325 3.96 -0.69 0.86
N THR A 326 4.34 -0.74 2.10
CA THR A 326 3.47 -0.11 3.13
C THR A 326 3.31 1.39 2.87
N SER A 327 2.06 1.80 2.88
CA SER A 327 1.77 3.21 2.57
C SER A 327 2.22 4.11 3.74
N PRO A 328 2.82 5.29 3.38
CA PRO A 328 3.28 6.16 4.46
C PRO A 328 2.11 6.78 5.25
N ALA A 329 2.36 6.92 6.53
CA ALA A 329 1.53 7.84 7.34
C ALA A 329 2.26 9.18 7.50
N HIS A 330 1.42 10.21 7.80
CA HIS A 330 2.07 11.52 8.03
C HIS A 330 1.60 12.09 9.38
N GLN A 331 2.54 12.05 10.27
CA GLN A 331 2.15 12.74 11.53
C GLN A 331 1.82 14.21 11.27
N HIS A 332 0.66 14.60 11.79
CA HIS A 332 0.17 15.99 11.63
C HIS A 332 -0.17 16.30 10.18
N CYS A 333 -0.79 15.34 9.60
CA CYS A 333 -1.13 15.54 8.17
C CYS A 333 -2.03 16.76 7.98
N ASN A 334 -2.62 17.25 8.94
CA ASN A 334 -3.51 18.41 8.83
C ASN A 334 -2.75 19.71 8.59
N ASN A 335 -1.42 19.62 8.65
CA ASN A 335 -0.64 20.85 8.43
C ASN A 335 -0.34 21.05 6.94
N HIS A 336 -0.93 20.15 6.17
CA HIS A 336 -0.58 20.27 4.74
C HIS A 336 -1.85 20.35 3.90
N SER A 337 -1.82 21.20 2.93
CA SER A 337 -3.03 21.34 2.09
C SER A 337 -2.71 21.04 0.62
N ALA A 338 -1.40 20.72 0.38
CA ALA A 338 -1.00 20.36 -1.00
C ALA A 338 0.19 19.39 -0.95
N PRO A 339 0.42 18.76 -2.15
CA PRO A 339 1.60 17.87 -2.19
C PRO A 339 2.89 18.59 -1.80
N ILE A 340 3.80 17.80 -1.23
CA ILE A 340 5.10 18.37 -0.80
C ILE A 340 6.19 17.73 -1.67
N THR A 341 7.41 18.27 -1.53
CA THR A 341 8.51 17.69 -2.34
C THR A 341 9.17 16.53 -1.58
N LEU A 342 9.89 15.74 -2.38
CA LEU A 342 10.53 14.55 -1.75
C LEU A 342 11.63 14.98 -0.78
N THR A 343 12.06 16.23 -0.95
CA THR A 343 13.18 16.67 -0.07
C THR A 343 12.62 17.35 1.19
N SER A 344 11.28 17.46 1.26
CA SER A 344 10.71 18.08 2.48
C SER A 344 10.91 17.16 3.69
N SER A 345 11.02 17.80 4.91
CA SER A 345 11.22 17.01 6.14
C SER A 345 10.06 16.02 6.36
N ALA A 346 8.81 16.44 5.96
CA ALA A 346 7.63 15.55 6.15
C ALA A 346 7.69 14.35 5.21
N ALA A 347 8.37 14.50 4.08
CA ALA A 347 8.53 13.33 3.18
C ALA A 347 9.71 12.46 3.62
N ILE A 348 10.79 13.05 4.13
CA ILE A 348 11.99 12.28 4.52
C ILE A 348 11.70 11.48 5.80
N ASN A 349 10.89 12.13 6.61
CA ASN A 349 10.52 11.47 7.88
C ASN A 349 9.05 11.76 8.21
N PRO A 350 8.16 11.02 7.53
CA PRO A 350 6.72 11.36 7.59
C PRO A 350 6.12 11.10 8.96
N ALA A 351 6.97 10.34 9.79
CA ALA A 351 6.45 10.10 11.16
C ALA A 351 7.64 9.94 12.13
N PRO A 352 8.34 11.02 12.49
CA PRO A 352 9.63 11.06 13.19
C PRO A 352 9.50 10.68 14.66
N GLU A 353 8.18 10.59 15.33
CA GLU A 353 8.11 10.27 16.77
C GLU A 353 7.71 8.79 16.95
N GLU A 354 8.34 8.15 18.12
CA GLU A 354 7.82 6.80 18.50
C GLU A 354 6.32 6.86 18.81
N HIS A 355 5.56 6.73 17.72
CA HIS A 355 4.09 6.73 17.82
C HIS A 355 3.59 5.31 18.14
N LEU A 356 2.61 5.28 18.98
CA LEU A 356 2.09 3.96 19.42
C LEU A 356 1.69 3.10 18.21
N PHE A 357 1.61 3.75 17.05
CA PHE A 357 1.18 2.94 15.90
C PHE A 357 2.41 2.53 15.08
N GLY A 358 3.64 2.93 15.55
CA GLY A 358 4.91 2.42 14.98
C GLY A 358 5.12 2.87 13.53
N TRP A 359 4.57 4.02 13.11
CA TRP A 359 4.68 4.41 11.68
C TRP A 359 6.14 4.66 11.31
N HIS A 360 6.97 4.97 12.31
CA HIS A 360 8.40 5.19 11.98
C HIS A 360 9.06 3.90 11.49
N LEU A 361 8.41 2.80 11.62
CA LEU A 361 9.04 1.51 11.20
C LEU A 361 8.69 1.20 9.75
N PHE A 362 7.73 1.90 9.10
CA PHE A 362 7.25 1.52 7.76
C PHE A 362 8.42 1.47 6.76
N PRO A 363 9.36 2.45 6.83
CA PRO A 363 10.47 2.36 5.86
C PRO A 363 11.26 1.06 6.01
N GLU A 364 11.45 0.73 7.26
CA GLU A 364 12.19 -0.53 7.42
C GLU A 364 11.36 -1.73 6.94
N TYR A 365 10.05 -1.77 7.22
CA TYR A 365 9.23 -2.84 6.61
C TYR A 365 9.38 -2.88 5.09
N ASN A 366 9.35 -1.71 4.49
CA ASN A 366 9.43 -1.67 3.01
C ASN A 366 10.80 -2.14 2.51
N ARG A 367 11.81 -1.73 3.27
CA ARG A 367 13.16 -2.20 2.86
C ARG A 367 13.21 -3.73 2.86
N MET A 368 12.72 -4.34 3.99
CA MET A 368 12.74 -5.82 4.10
C MET A 368 11.92 -6.45 2.97
N ALA A 369 10.72 -5.93 2.70
CA ALA A 369 9.88 -6.51 1.63
C ALA A 369 10.55 -6.33 0.27
N ARG A 370 11.15 -5.18 0.06
CA ARG A 370 11.81 -4.94 -1.24
C ARG A 370 12.96 -5.93 -1.44
N GLU A 371 13.75 -6.15 -0.38
CA GLU A 371 14.88 -7.08 -0.51
C GLU A 371 14.37 -8.49 -0.84
N LEU A 372 13.28 -8.77 -0.28
CA LEU A 372 12.81 -10.16 -0.48
C LEU A 372 12.02 -10.28 -1.78
N PHE A 373 11.07 -9.41 -2.04
CA PHE A 373 10.15 -9.59 -3.19
C PHE A 373 10.73 -8.92 -4.43
N GLY A 374 11.72 -8.04 -4.20
CA GLY A 374 12.32 -7.34 -5.36
C GLY A 374 13.53 -8.09 -5.88
N SER A 375 13.87 -9.20 -5.08
CA SER A 375 15.07 -9.93 -5.54
C SER A 375 14.75 -10.76 -6.80
N SER A 376 15.66 -10.83 -7.74
CA SER A 376 15.46 -11.58 -9.01
C SER A 376 15.50 -13.10 -8.77
N LYS A 377 15.34 -13.44 -7.46
CA LYS A 377 15.49 -14.89 -7.22
C LYS A 377 14.33 -15.68 -7.84
N HIS A 378 13.20 -15.04 -7.92
CA HIS A 378 12.08 -15.73 -8.57
C HIS A 378 11.36 -14.77 -9.52
N ASN A 379 10.92 -15.35 -10.64
CA ASN A 379 10.38 -14.47 -11.70
C ASN A 379 8.89 -14.15 -11.44
N ASN A 380 8.35 -14.78 -10.31
CA ASN A 380 6.89 -14.54 -10.17
C ASN A 380 6.59 -13.60 -9.00
N THR A 381 7.62 -12.96 -8.46
CA THR A 381 7.34 -11.95 -7.42
C THR A 381 8.00 -10.62 -7.82
N ARG A 382 7.28 -9.57 -7.32
CA ARG A 382 7.78 -8.22 -7.60
C ARG A 382 7.43 -7.30 -6.41
N TYR A 383 8.36 -6.34 -6.27
CA TYR A 383 8.05 -5.31 -5.25
C TYR A 383 7.41 -4.10 -5.94
N PHE A 384 6.24 -3.78 -5.50
CA PHE A 384 5.50 -2.63 -6.02
C PHE A 384 5.67 -1.41 -5.10
N ASP A 385 6.56 -0.48 -5.59
CA ASP A 385 6.97 0.63 -4.70
C ASP A 385 6.06 1.85 -4.91
N ILE A 386 5.12 1.99 -3.95
CA ILE A 386 4.18 3.14 -4.08
C ILE A 386 4.67 4.29 -3.19
N TRP A 387 5.72 4.10 -2.49
CA TRP A 387 6.14 5.06 -1.45
C TRP A 387 6.44 6.44 -2.06
N PRO A 388 7.24 6.58 -3.14
CA PRO A 388 7.62 7.93 -3.59
C PRO A 388 6.40 8.77 -3.98
N LEU A 389 5.43 8.14 -4.59
CA LEU A 389 4.27 8.98 -4.99
C LEU A 389 3.35 9.25 -3.78
N SER A 390 3.39 8.37 -2.75
CA SER A 390 2.41 8.54 -1.64
C SER A 390 2.99 9.44 -0.55
N VAL A 391 4.32 9.39 -0.35
CA VAL A 391 4.90 10.08 0.84
C VAL A 391 4.84 11.59 0.61
N VAL A 392 4.60 12.06 -0.63
CA VAL A 392 4.62 13.52 -0.87
C VAL A 392 3.17 14.04 -0.85
N ARG A 393 2.27 13.13 -0.31
CA ARG A 393 0.87 13.60 -0.33
C ARG A 393 0.32 13.58 1.09
N PRO A 394 0.87 14.25 1.98
CA PRO A 394 0.27 14.29 3.32
C PRO A 394 -1.10 14.99 3.32
N ASP A 395 -1.37 15.76 2.30
CA ASP A 395 -2.66 16.49 2.22
C ASP A 395 -3.82 15.55 1.88
N ALA A 396 -3.50 14.33 1.54
CA ALA A 396 -4.58 13.49 0.97
C ALA A 396 -5.09 12.50 2.01
N HIS A 397 -4.60 12.64 3.27
CA HIS A 397 -5.17 11.74 4.29
C HIS A 397 -6.59 12.16 4.68
N ILE A 398 -7.39 11.22 5.29
CA ILE A 398 -8.83 11.41 5.58
C ILE A 398 -9.00 12.65 6.46
N GLY A 399 -7.98 12.94 7.34
CA GLY A 399 -8.10 14.13 8.21
C GLY A 399 -8.80 13.77 9.54
N TRP A 400 -9.62 14.63 10.08
CA TRP A 400 -10.23 14.45 11.43
C TRP A 400 -11.19 13.26 11.44
N HIS A 401 -10.89 12.32 12.42
CA HIS A 401 -11.74 11.13 12.59
C HIS A 401 -11.63 10.60 14.02
N ASN A 402 -12.79 10.30 14.70
CA ASN A 402 -12.88 9.69 16.04
C ASN A 402 -12.01 10.44 17.05
N ASN A 403 -12.12 11.80 17.07
CA ASN A 403 -11.49 12.70 18.06
C ASN A 403 -9.99 12.82 17.83
N ASP A 404 -9.57 12.26 16.65
CA ASP A 404 -8.17 12.47 16.24
C ASP A 404 -8.07 12.52 14.72
N PHE A 405 -6.83 12.94 14.28
CA PHE A 405 -6.62 12.97 12.82
C PHE A 405 -6.17 11.60 12.33
N ASP A 406 -7.00 11.15 11.37
CA ASP A 406 -6.56 9.93 10.67
C ASP A 406 -5.52 10.25 9.58
N CYS A 407 -4.27 9.98 9.96
CA CYS A 407 -3.18 10.37 9.04
C CYS A 407 -2.56 9.11 8.42
N LEU A 408 -3.35 8.07 8.49
CA LEU A 408 -2.89 6.83 7.83
C LEU A 408 -3.74 6.53 6.60
N HIS A 409 -5.04 6.71 6.75
CA HIS A 409 -5.92 6.36 5.63
C HIS A 409 -6.13 7.57 4.69
N TRP A 410 -6.53 7.22 3.45
CA TRP A 410 -6.48 8.26 2.39
C TRP A 410 -7.90 8.66 1.97
N CYS A 411 -7.97 9.91 1.54
CA CYS A 411 -9.22 10.41 0.91
C CYS A 411 -9.40 9.76 -0.46
N SER A 412 -10.66 9.74 -0.90
CA SER A 412 -10.94 9.26 -2.26
C SER A 412 -11.87 10.24 -2.98
N PRO A 413 -11.57 10.51 -4.31
CA PRO A 413 -10.42 10.01 -5.09
C PRO A 413 -9.13 10.76 -4.72
N SER A 414 -7.99 9.95 -4.59
CA SER A 414 -6.69 10.58 -4.32
C SER A 414 -5.54 9.63 -4.70
N VAL A 415 -4.59 9.48 -3.74
CA VAL A 415 -3.36 8.74 -4.04
C VAL A 415 -3.68 7.26 -4.31
N THR A 416 -4.72 6.76 -3.66
CA THR A 416 -4.98 5.30 -3.79
C THR A 416 -5.45 4.96 -5.21
N GLU A 417 -6.03 5.92 -5.94
CA GLU A 417 -6.43 5.65 -7.34
C GLU A 417 -5.21 5.62 -8.27
N CYS A 418 -4.19 6.29 -7.85
CA CYS A 418 -2.95 6.26 -8.67
C CYS A 418 -2.18 4.95 -8.44
N TRP A 419 -2.37 4.32 -7.29
CA TRP A 419 -1.70 3.01 -7.07
C TRP A 419 -2.17 1.98 -8.07
N ARG A 420 -3.33 2.02 -8.57
CA ARG A 420 -3.89 0.98 -9.45
C ARG A 420 -3.11 0.87 -10.76
#